data_AF-A0A223HHD7-F1
#
_entry.id   AF-A0A223HHD7-F1
#
_cell.length_a   1.000
_cell.length_b   1.000
_cell.length_c   1.000
_cell.angle_alpha   90.00
_cell.angle_beta   90.00
_cell.angle_gamma   90.00
#
_symmetry.space_group_name_H-M   'P 1'
#
loop_
_entity.id
_entity.type
_entity.pdbx_description
1 polymer ?
#
loop_
_entity_poly.entity_id
_entity_poly.type
_entity_poly.pdbx_seq_one_letter_code
_entity_poly.pdbx_strand_id
1 'polypeptide(L)'
;VGIAEQRAVTFAAGLATEGLKPFCAIYSSFLQRGYDQVVHDVDLQKIPVRFAMDRAGLVGADGPTHCGAFDTTFMTCLPNMVVMAPSD
;
A
#
# COMPACT_ATOMS: atom_id res chain seq x y z
N VAL A 1 11.18 7.20 -2.08
CA VAL A 1 11.98 6.78 -3.25
C VAL A 1 11.71 7.64 -4.51
N GLY A 2 11.35 8.93 -4.34
CA GLY A 2 10.79 9.73 -5.45
C GLY A 2 9.39 9.26 -5.86
N ILE A 3 8.95 9.66 -7.05
CA ILE A 3 7.65 9.26 -7.66
C ILE A 3 7.82 7.86 -8.28
N ALA A 4 7.99 6.85 -7.43
CA ALA A 4 8.28 5.48 -7.83
C ALA A 4 7.68 4.47 -6.85
N GLU A 5 6.35 4.37 -6.87
CA GLU A 5 5.53 3.62 -5.92
C GLU A 5 5.78 2.13 -6.04
N GLN A 6 5.92 1.60 -7.26
CA GLN A 6 6.33 0.21 -7.49
C GLN A 6 7.63 -0.09 -6.73
N ARG A 7 8.64 0.77 -6.95
CA ARG A 7 9.93 0.66 -6.27
C ARG A 7 9.79 0.81 -4.76
N ALA A 8 8.89 1.65 -4.27
CA ALA A 8 8.67 1.85 -2.83
C ALA A 8 8.20 0.55 -2.16
N VAL A 9 7.24 -0.14 -2.79
CA VAL A 9 6.68 -1.41 -2.29
C VAL A 9 7.73 -2.52 -2.31
N THR A 10 8.36 -2.78 -3.46
CA THR A 10 9.39 -3.84 -3.58
C THR A 10 10.61 -3.55 -2.70
N PHE A 11 10.98 -2.27 -2.54
CA PHE A 11 12.06 -1.90 -1.62
C PHE A 11 11.70 -2.19 -0.17
N ALA A 12 10.48 -1.87 0.27
CA ALA A 12 10.01 -2.24 1.60
C ALA A 12 9.98 -3.77 1.77
N ALA A 13 9.56 -4.52 0.75
CA ALA A 13 9.63 -5.99 0.78
C ALA A 13 11.07 -6.48 1.01
N GLY A 14 12.04 -5.97 0.26
CA GLY A 14 13.46 -6.32 0.43
C GLY A 14 14.03 -5.92 1.80
N LEU A 15 13.61 -4.80 2.39
CA LEU A 15 14.02 -4.48 3.76
C LEU A 15 13.44 -5.47 4.78
N ALA A 16 12.21 -5.94 4.56
CA ALA A 16 11.56 -6.91 5.44
C ALA A 16 12.18 -8.31 5.34
N THR A 17 12.73 -8.71 4.17
CA THR A 17 13.48 -9.97 4.05
C THR A 17 14.77 -9.97 4.85
N GLU A 18 15.38 -8.80 5.05
CA GLU A 18 16.57 -8.62 5.90
C GLU A 18 16.23 -8.46 7.40
N GLY A 19 14.99 -8.75 7.80
CA GLY A 19 14.55 -8.74 9.20
C GLY A 19 14.16 -7.36 9.75
N LEU A 20 14.17 -6.31 8.92
CA LEU A 20 13.62 -5.02 9.32
C LEU A 20 12.08 -5.05 9.32
N LYS A 21 11.47 -4.04 9.94
CA LYS A 21 10.00 -3.91 10.06
C LYS A 21 9.53 -2.63 9.35
N PRO A 22 9.59 -2.57 8.01
CA PRO A 22 9.36 -1.34 7.27
C PRO A 22 7.89 -0.91 7.27
N PHE A 23 7.70 0.40 7.24
CA PHE A 23 6.43 1.04 6.93
C PHE A 23 6.54 1.70 5.55
N CYS A 24 5.68 1.28 4.62
CA CYS A 24 5.51 1.95 3.34
C CYS A 24 4.41 3.00 3.50
N ALA A 25 4.79 4.25 3.76
CA ALA A 25 3.87 5.38 3.84
C ALA A 25 3.53 5.85 2.42
N ILE A 26 2.25 5.78 2.05
CA ILE A 26 1.79 6.01 0.68
C ILE A 26 0.33 6.46 0.67
N TYR A 27 -0.04 7.31 -0.29
CA TYR A 27 -1.44 7.68 -0.47
C TYR A 27 -2.23 6.53 -1.07
N SER A 28 -3.49 6.39 -0.68
CA SER A 28 -4.37 5.37 -1.24
C SER A 28 -4.46 5.40 -2.77
N SER A 29 -4.63 6.59 -3.34
CA SER A 29 -4.67 6.76 -4.80
C SER A 29 -3.34 6.45 -5.48
N PHE A 30 -2.20 6.69 -4.83
CA PHE A 30 -0.89 6.42 -5.41
C PHE A 30 -0.49 4.95 -5.32
N LEU A 31 -0.95 4.22 -4.29
CA LEU A 31 -0.68 2.79 -4.14
C LEU A 31 -1.26 1.98 -5.32
N GLN A 32 -2.27 2.48 -6.01
CA GLN A 32 -2.79 1.89 -7.25
C GLN A 32 -1.67 1.60 -8.27
N ARG A 33 -0.61 2.43 -8.31
CA ARG A 33 0.53 2.21 -9.20
C ARG A 33 1.43 1.07 -8.77
N GLY A 34 1.49 0.76 -7.47
CA GLY A 34 2.29 -0.31 -6.88
C GLY A 34 1.53 -1.60 -6.60
N TYR A 35 0.29 -1.74 -7.11
CA TYR A 35 -0.58 -2.86 -6.76
C TYR A 35 0.03 -4.22 -7.10
N ASP A 36 0.61 -4.36 -8.29
CA ASP A 36 1.29 -5.58 -8.72
C ASP A 36 2.42 -6.00 -7.75
N GLN A 37 3.17 -5.04 -7.22
CA GLN A 37 4.23 -5.29 -6.24
C GLN A 37 3.65 -5.69 -4.87
N VAL A 38 2.47 -5.18 -4.49
CA VAL A 38 1.78 -5.67 -3.29
C VAL A 38 1.39 -7.14 -3.49
N VAL A 39 0.86 -7.50 -4.66
CA VAL A 39 0.45 -8.88 -4.95
C VAL A 39 1.66 -9.83 -4.99
N HIS A 40 2.64 -9.54 -5.85
CA HIS A 40 3.71 -10.48 -6.17
C HIS A 40 4.91 -10.40 -5.23
N ASP A 41 5.29 -9.18 -4.81
CA ASP A 41 6.49 -8.99 -4.00
C ASP A 41 6.20 -9.02 -2.50
N VAL A 42 4.94 -8.90 -2.07
CA VAL A 42 4.57 -8.86 -0.65
C VAL A 42 3.61 -9.99 -0.26
N ASP A 43 2.39 -10.00 -0.80
CA ASP A 43 1.33 -10.92 -0.37
C ASP A 43 1.68 -12.38 -0.69
N LEU A 44 2.07 -12.67 -1.93
CA LEU A 44 2.40 -14.03 -2.37
C LEU A 44 3.55 -14.64 -1.56
N GLN A 45 4.54 -13.82 -1.21
CA GLN A 45 5.71 -14.22 -0.43
C GLN A 45 5.50 -14.13 1.09
N LYS A 46 4.32 -13.64 1.53
CA LYS A 46 3.96 -13.45 2.95
C LYS A 46 4.98 -12.59 3.71
N ILE A 47 5.53 -11.58 3.04
CA ILE A 47 6.56 -10.71 3.62
C ILE A 47 5.87 -9.67 4.54
N PRO A 48 6.36 -9.47 5.78
CA PRO A 48 5.68 -8.62 6.77
C PRO A 48 5.93 -7.11 6.54
N VAL A 49 5.40 -6.57 5.44
CA VAL A 49 5.39 -5.12 5.16
C VAL A 49 4.13 -4.49 5.74
N ARG A 50 4.25 -3.32 6.39
CA ARG A 50 3.10 -2.51 6.80
C ARG A 50 2.89 -1.35 5.84
N PHE A 51 1.68 -1.21 5.34
CA PHE A 51 1.28 -0.07 4.52
C PHE A 51 0.58 0.96 5.42
N ALA A 52 1.18 2.13 5.55
CA ALA A 52 0.55 3.27 6.22
C ALA A 52 -0.15 4.10 5.13
N MET A 53 -1.45 3.88 4.99
CA MET A 53 -2.25 4.49 3.94
C MET A 53 -2.79 5.83 4.40
N ASP A 54 -2.32 6.90 3.76
CA ASP A 54 -2.84 8.27 3.95
C ASP A 54 -3.79 8.63 2.81
N ARG A 55 -4.64 9.63 3.00
CA ARG A 55 -5.67 10.07 2.04
C ARG A 55 -6.57 8.94 1.51
N ALA A 56 -6.93 8.00 2.39
CA ALA A 56 -7.97 7.01 2.10
C ALA A 56 -9.35 7.68 2.00
N GLY A 57 -10.20 7.20 1.10
CA GLY A 57 -11.53 7.75 0.84
C GLY A 57 -11.55 9.06 0.03
N LEU A 58 -12.49 9.95 0.39
CA LEU A 58 -12.72 11.20 -0.31
C LEU A 58 -11.70 12.27 0.11
N VAL A 59 -11.01 12.86 -0.86
CA VAL A 59 -9.94 13.85 -0.62
C VAL A 59 -10.33 15.31 -0.90
N GLY A 60 -11.54 15.54 -1.39
CA GLY A 60 -12.07 16.89 -1.63
C GLY A 60 -11.55 17.54 -2.91
N ALA A 61 -10.83 18.66 -2.78
CA ALA A 61 -10.52 19.57 -3.87
C ALA A 61 -9.59 19.00 -4.95
N ASP A 62 -8.77 18.00 -4.62
CA ASP A 62 -7.86 17.34 -5.57
C ASP A 62 -8.59 16.49 -6.62
N GLY A 63 -9.90 16.32 -6.45
CA GLY A 63 -10.79 15.73 -7.44
C GLY A 63 -10.67 14.20 -7.55
N PRO A 64 -11.36 13.60 -8.55
CA PRO A 64 -11.52 12.16 -8.66
C PRO A 64 -10.20 11.41 -8.90
N THR A 65 -9.17 12.06 -9.43
CA THR A 65 -7.86 11.44 -9.69
C THR A 65 -7.06 11.16 -8.43
N HIS A 66 -7.35 11.85 -7.32
CA HIS A 66 -6.64 11.69 -6.05
C HIS A 66 -7.47 10.95 -5.00
N CYS A 67 -8.75 10.66 -5.26
CA CYS A 67 -9.61 9.92 -4.36
C CYS A 67 -9.07 8.52 -4.10
N GLY A 68 -8.78 8.23 -2.84
CA GLY A 68 -8.39 6.92 -2.34
C GLY A 68 -9.60 6.00 -2.17
N ALA A 69 -10.44 5.83 -3.19
CA ALA A 69 -11.73 5.17 -3.03
C ALA A 69 -11.67 3.64 -3.11
N PHE A 70 -10.51 3.06 -3.44
CA PHE A 70 -10.41 1.67 -3.88
C PHE A 70 -9.52 0.78 -3.01
N ASP A 71 -8.77 1.35 -2.05
CA ASP A 71 -7.80 0.61 -1.24
C ASP A 71 -8.41 -0.56 -0.49
N THR A 72 -9.55 -0.35 0.15
CA THR A 72 -10.20 -1.41 0.92
C THR A 72 -10.51 -2.59 0.01
N THR A 73 -11.06 -2.36 -1.19
CA THR A 73 -11.39 -3.43 -2.14
C THR A 73 -10.15 -4.16 -2.66
N PHE A 74 -9.15 -3.44 -3.16
CA PHE A 74 -7.99 -4.11 -3.78
C PHE A 74 -7.05 -4.74 -2.75
N MET A 75 -7.02 -4.24 -1.51
CA MET A 75 -6.21 -4.86 -0.46
C MET A 75 -6.91 -6.09 0.15
N THR A 76 -8.23 -6.03 0.35
CA THR A 76 -9.00 -7.14 0.95
C THR A 76 -9.20 -8.34 0.02
N CYS A 77 -9.05 -8.16 -1.29
CA CYS A 77 -9.10 -9.30 -2.22
C CYS A 77 -7.84 -10.17 -2.20
N LEU A 78 -6.77 -9.74 -1.51
CA LEU A 78 -5.54 -10.49 -1.38
C LEU A 78 -5.57 -11.41 -0.14
N PRO A 79 -5.13 -12.68 -0.28
CA PRO A 79 -5.38 -13.71 0.73
C PRO A 79 -4.64 -13.52 2.06
N ASN A 80 -3.51 -12.80 2.11
CA ASN A 80 -2.69 -12.67 3.32
C ASN A 80 -2.70 -11.24 3.89
N MET A 81 -3.50 -10.34 3.33
CA MET A 81 -3.56 -8.95 3.77
C MET A 81 -4.52 -8.76 4.93
N VAL A 82 -4.04 -8.08 5.98
CA VAL A 82 -4.87 -7.59 7.08
C VAL A 82 -5.12 -6.10 6.85
N VAL A 83 -6.38 -5.74 6.61
CA VAL A 83 -6.81 -4.36 6.37
C VAL A 83 -7.50 -3.82 7.62
N MET A 84 -7.08 -2.64 8.07
CA MET A 84 -7.61 -1.98 9.26
C MET A 84 -7.99 -0.54 8.90
N ALA A 85 -9.17 -0.11 9.36
CA ALA A 85 -9.64 1.27 9.26
C ALA A 85 -9.77 1.84 10.69
N PRO A 86 -8.71 2.48 11.23
CA PRO A 86 -8.72 3.00 12.60
C PRO A 86 -9.72 4.16 12.73
N SER A 87 -10.34 4.28 13.90
CA SER A 87 -11.32 5.35 14.19
C SER A 87 -10.69 6.61 14.79
N ASP A 88 -9.60 6.47 15.55
CA ASP A 88 -8.90 7.53 16.29
C ASP A 88 -7.39 7.28 16.44
#